data_AF-A0A934M7A4-F1
#
_entry.id   AF-A0A934M7A4-F1
#
_cell.length_a   1.000
_cell.length_b   1.000
_cell.length_c   1.000
_cell.angle_alpha   90.00
_cell.angle_beta   90.00
_cell.angle_gamma   90.00
#
_symmetry.space_group_name_H-M   'P 1'
#
loop_
_entity.id
_entity.type
_entity.pdbx_description
1 polymer ?
#
loop_
_entity_poly.entity_id
_entity_poly.type
_entity_poly.pdbx_seq_one_letter_code
_entity_poly.pdbx_strand_id
1 'polypeptide(L)'
;MCKRKLNFIYGLVLALVLAVATPAKAESLIESKRLWGNDRYETCAEVVNDQWTSSDYAVIVNGENFPDALSASALAKKYNAPILLTQSNKLDTNTLNELKRLKVKNVFIVGGDFVVNKSVEQAIKSLGIQTTRYSGQDRNETSVKVAEQIGTDNGIIVSIDDDFIFALSASPMAGKLNMPIILVPKDKIPTSVKNFISSKSIPKTYVLGGSSVISDEVISNFPSVERIVGTNTYENNIKIIEAFADKLDLNSAYLAYSEKFADALSGSAPAALNGNPIILVGDKPSDETLNFIRSQHFSKFKVLGGEAGISKSTLEYLEDLDAGKIIFKDTNFEKNIRDEVNRMGKLGDETYELKRSLYKEDVQYMFSICIKADDDTKIKDITGIENLTGLEFLDLENSEVSDISCLRGLNKLILLKLDGNQINDISALKELSNLRELDLSNNQISDVSVLKGLTKLTQLNLAGNPISDEEKEKLKKALPNCNITF
;
A
#
# COMPACT_ATOMS: atom_id res chain seq x y z
N MET A 1 3.33 -64.80 50.57
CA MET A 1 2.90 -64.10 51.80
C MET A 1 3.31 -62.63 51.66
N CYS A 2 2.39 -61.73 51.30
CA CYS A 2 1.58 -60.94 52.24
C CYS A 2 2.41 -59.88 53.00
N LYS A 3 2.40 -58.61 52.56
CA LYS A 3 1.60 -57.54 53.19
C LYS A 3 1.94 -56.15 52.63
N ARG A 4 0.89 -55.48 52.16
CA ARG A 4 0.75 -54.02 52.01
C ARG A 4 0.84 -53.31 53.37
N LYS A 5 1.46 -52.12 53.38
CA LYS A 5 1.04 -50.88 54.09
C LYS A 5 1.73 -49.72 53.35
N LEU A 6 1.08 -49.01 52.42
CA LEU A 6 0.17 -47.87 52.60
C LEU A 6 0.66 -46.86 53.66
N ASN A 7 1.18 -45.72 53.19
CA ASN A 7 0.88 -44.41 53.76
C ASN A 7 0.99 -43.33 52.67
N PHE A 8 -0.12 -42.63 52.54
CA PHE A 8 -0.40 -41.44 51.74
C PHE A 8 0.37 -40.24 52.30
N ILE A 9 0.87 -39.32 51.46
CA ILE A 9 0.89 -37.86 51.69
C ILE A 9 1.07 -37.17 50.33
N TYR A 10 0.23 -36.17 50.11
CA TYR A 10 0.08 -35.33 48.92
C TYR A 10 1.33 -34.50 48.60
N GLY A 11 1.59 -34.26 47.31
CA GLY A 11 2.64 -33.33 46.88
C GLY A 11 2.59 -33.00 45.39
N LEU A 12 1.80 -31.98 45.07
CA LEU A 12 1.91 -31.05 43.94
C LEU A 12 2.01 -31.58 42.49
N VAL A 13 0.99 -31.16 41.75
CA VAL A 13 0.94 -30.92 40.30
C VAL A 13 2.22 -30.23 39.81
N LEU A 14 2.91 -30.84 38.86
CA LEU A 14 3.74 -30.13 37.90
C LEU A 14 3.35 -30.60 36.49
N ALA A 15 2.24 -30.08 36.00
CA ALA A 15 1.95 -30.12 34.58
C ALA A 15 2.96 -29.19 33.91
N LEU A 16 4.04 -29.77 33.39
CA LEU A 16 5.00 -29.09 32.55
C LEU A 16 4.28 -28.73 31.25
N VAL A 17 3.64 -27.56 31.21
CA VAL A 17 3.22 -26.94 29.95
C VAL A 17 4.50 -26.49 29.28
N LEU A 18 5.09 -27.40 28.50
CA LEU A 18 5.98 -27.01 27.40
C LEU A 18 5.10 -26.21 26.45
N ALA A 19 5.10 -24.89 26.64
CA ALA A 19 4.68 -23.96 25.62
C ALA A 19 5.58 -24.25 24.42
N VAL A 20 5.07 -25.05 23.48
CA VAL A 20 5.62 -25.12 22.15
C VAL A 20 5.40 -23.72 21.60
N ALA A 21 6.42 -22.87 21.72
CA ALA A 21 6.47 -21.63 20.97
C ALA A 21 6.36 -22.06 19.51
N THR A 22 5.16 -21.94 18.95
CA THR A 22 5.00 -21.97 17.50
C THR A 22 5.99 -20.92 16.99
N PRO A 23 6.91 -21.24 16.07
CA PRO A 23 7.69 -20.20 15.45
C PRO A 23 6.69 -19.20 14.89
N ALA A 24 6.72 -17.97 15.39
CA ALA A 24 6.04 -16.86 14.74
C ALA A 24 6.43 -16.98 13.26
N LYS A 25 5.44 -17.18 12.39
CA LYS A 25 5.67 -17.17 10.95
C LYS A 25 6.37 -15.84 10.70
N ALA A 26 7.66 -15.86 10.36
CA ALA A 26 8.30 -14.69 9.81
C ALA A 26 7.46 -14.36 8.57
N GLU A 27 6.72 -13.24 8.61
CA GLU A 27 6.02 -12.74 7.44
C GLU A 27 7.09 -12.56 6.37
N SER A 28 6.97 -13.34 5.29
CA SER A 28 7.95 -13.31 4.22
C SER A 28 7.75 -12.04 3.43
N LEU A 29 8.81 -11.23 3.32
CA LEU A 29 8.87 -10.05 2.45
C LEU A 29 8.29 -10.36 1.07
N ILE A 30 7.52 -9.41 0.51
CA ILE A 30 7.01 -9.53 -0.86
C ILE A 30 8.20 -9.38 -1.81
N GLU A 31 8.44 -10.38 -2.67
CA GLU A 31 9.51 -10.30 -3.66
C GLU A 31 9.15 -9.28 -4.75
N SER A 32 10.04 -8.36 -5.11
CA SER A 32 9.79 -7.47 -6.25
C SER A 32 10.80 -7.62 -7.40
N LYS A 33 10.32 -7.36 -8.62
CA LYS A 33 11.15 -7.17 -9.81
C LYS A 33 10.75 -5.88 -10.52
N ARG A 34 11.69 -4.95 -10.67
CA ARG A 34 11.47 -3.72 -11.45
C ARG A 34 11.76 -3.94 -12.94
N LEU A 35 10.82 -3.55 -13.78
CA LEU A 35 10.89 -3.57 -15.24
C LEU A 35 10.92 -2.11 -15.72
N TRP A 36 12.09 -1.65 -16.17
CA TRP A 36 12.32 -0.24 -16.44
C TRP A 36 13.43 0.00 -17.45
N GLY A 37 13.36 1.13 -18.15
CA GLY A 37 14.46 1.69 -18.93
C GLY A 37 14.51 3.22 -18.83
N ASN A 38 15.38 3.85 -19.62
CA ASN A 38 15.57 5.32 -19.56
C ASN A 38 14.36 6.11 -20.05
N ASP A 39 13.50 5.48 -20.86
CA ASP A 39 12.25 6.04 -21.33
C ASP A 39 11.14 4.97 -21.42
N ARG A 40 9.95 5.40 -21.86
CA ARG A 40 8.78 4.51 -22.00
C ARG A 40 8.98 3.38 -23.00
N TYR A 41 9.83 3.58 -24.01
CA TYR A 41 10.07 2.60 -25.07
C TYR A 41 11.03 1.50 -24.57
N GLU A 42 12.07 1.89 -23.82
CA GLU A 42 12.96 0.94 -23.14
C GLU A 42 12.22 0.19 -22.02
N THR A 43 11.42 0.87 -21.19
CA THR A 43 10.56 0.19 -20.20
C THR A 43 9.62 -0.81 -20.86
N CYS A 44 8.98 -0.42 -21.97
CA CYS A 44 8.13 -1.32 -22.74
C CYS A 44 8.90 -2.55 -23.24
N ALA A 45 10.11 -2.38 -23.76
CA ALA A 45 10.96 -3.50 -24.20
C ALA A 45 11.32 -4.44 -23.04
N GLU A 46 11.65 -3.93 -21.85
CA GLU A 46 11.93 -4.75 -20.68
C GLU A 46 10.69 -5.53 -20.21
N VAL A 47 9.52 -4.92 -20.22
CA VAL A 47 8.24 -5.59 -19.92
C VAL A 47 7.97 -6.72 -20.91
N VAL A 48 8.23 -6.49 -22.20
CA VAL A 48 8.02 -7.49 -23.25
C VAL A 48 9.06 -8.61 -23.17
N ASN A 49 10.31 -8.29 -22.88
CA ASN A 49 11.39 -9.26 -22.70
C ASN A 49 11.15 -10.18 -21.49
N ASP A 50 10.58 -9.65 -20.40
CA ASP A 50 10.23 -10.43 -19.21
C ASP A 50 9.14 -11.48 -19.47
N GLN A 51 8.17 -11.19 -20.35
CA GLN A 51 7.02 -12.06 -20.57
C GLN A 51 7.12 -12.90 -21.86
N TRP A 52 7.72 -12.39 -22.94
CA TRP A 52 7.73 -13.06 -24.25
C TRP A 52 9.14 -13.35 -24.75
N THR A 53 9.36 -14.62 -25.10
CA THR A 53 10.52 -15.07 -25.89
C THR A 53 10.22 -15.11 -27.39
N SER A 54 8.93 -15.25 -27.76
CA SER A 54 8.43 -15.19 -29.13
C SER A 54 6.97 -14.78 -29.15
N SER A 55 6.50 -14.16 -30.24
CA SER A 55 5.08 -13.90 -30.47
C SER A 55 4.81 -13.79 -31.97
N ASP A 56 3.77 -14.46 -32.47
CA ASP A 56 3.32 -14.32 -33.86
C ASP A 56 2.61 -12.97 -34.10
N TYR A 57 2.12 -12.33 -33.02
CA TYR A 57 1.34 -11.10 -33.05
C TYR A 57 2.00 -9.99 -32.22
N ALA A 58 1.80 -8.73 -32.58
CA ALA A 58 2.06 -7.59 -31.71
C ALA A 58 0.99 -6.51 -31.90
N VAL A 59 0.72 -5.74 -30.86
CA VAL A 59 -0.14 -4.55 -30.93
C VAL A 59 0.73 -3.31 -30.87
N ILE A 60 0.64 -2.43 -31.87
CA ILE A 60 1.37 -1.17 -31.92
C ILE A 60 0.43 -0.02 -31.55
N VAL A 61 0.87 0.77 -30.59
CA VAL A 61 0.18 1.97 -30.12
C VAL A 61 1.15 3.14 -30.01
N ASN A 62 0.65 4.36 -30.13
CA ASN A 62 1.47 5.55 -29.90
C ASN A 62 1.82 5.64 -28.40
N GLY A 63 3.09 5.85 -28.06
CA GLY A 63 3.56 5.96 -26.68
C GLY A 63 3.37 7.34 -26.04
N GLU A 64 3.18 8.39 -26.83
CA GLU A 64 3.09 9.82 -26.46
C GLU A 64 1.65 10.33 -26.39
N ASN A 65 0.78 9.91 -27.32
CA ASN A 65 -0.64 10.25 -27.41
C ASN A 65 -1.46 8.97 -27.66
N PHE A 66 -1.97 8.39 -26.58
CA PHE A 66 -2.41 7.00 -26.48
C PHE A 66 -3.88 6.82 -26.06
N PRO A 67 -4.83 7.78 -26.27
CA PRO A 67 -6.22 7.56 -25.86
C PRO A 67 -6.84 6.35 -26.57
N ASP A 68 -6.39 6.07 -27.80
CA ASP A 68 -6.79 4.90 -28.59
C ASP A 68 -6.27 3.59 -27.97
N ALA A 69 -5.13 3.64 -27.28
CA ALA A 69 -4.45 2.48 -26.71
C ALA A 69 -5.17 1.91 -25.48
N LEU A 70 -6.04 2.69 -24.83
CA LEU A 70 -6.76 2.28 -23.61
C LEU A 70 -7.65 1.05 -23.84
N SER A 71 -8.04 0.78 -25.08
CA SER A 71 -8.84 -0.39 -25.46
C SER A 71 -7.99 -1.60 -25.91
N ALA A 72 -6.68 -1.44 -26.03
CA ALA A 72 -5.81 -2.41 -26.69
C ALA A 72 -5.47 -3.64 -25.84
N SER A 73 -5.57 -3.57 -24.50
CA SER A 73 -5.17 -4.65 -23.58
C SER A 73 -5.94 -5.95 -23.81
N ALA A 74 -7.26 -5.85 -24.00
CA ALA A 74 -8.09 -7.02 -24.28
C ALA A 74 -7.81 -7.64 -25.66
N LEU A 75 -7.50 -6.81 -26.66
CA LEU A 75 -7.06 -7.27 -27.99
C LEU A 75 -5.70 -7.98 -27.90
N ALA A 76 -4.74 -7.39 -27.19
CA ALA A 76 -3.42 -7.95 -26.99
C ALA A 76 -3.49 -9.34 -26.33
N LYS A 77 -4.30 -9.47 -25.26
CA LYS A 77 -4.56 -10.76 -24.62
C LYS A 77 -5.14 -11.77 -25.60
N LYS A 78 -6.16 -11.41 -26.38
CA LYS A 78 -6.84 -12.33 -27.32
C LYS A 78 -5.87 -13.03 -28.28
N TYR A 79 -4.80 -12.34 -28.66
CA TYR A 79 -3.78 -12.86 -29.58
C TYR A 79 -2.46 -13.26 -28.89
N ASN A 80 -2.43 -13.30 -27.55
CA ASN A 80 -1.22 -13.51 -26.76
C ASN A 80 -0.05 -12.61 -27.20
N ALA A 81 -0.36 -11.35 -27.50
CA ALA A 81 0.54 -10.40 -28.11
C ALA A 81 1.05 -9.36 -27.10
N PRO A 82 2.30 -8.88 -27.21
CA PRO A 82 2.74 -7.70 -26.49
C PRO A 82 2.07 -6.43 -27.05
N ILE A 83 1.93 -5.42 -26.19
CA ILE A 83 1.73 -4.04 -26.60
C ILE A 83 3.11 -3.39 -26.72
N LEU A 84 3.44 -2.86 -27.90
CA LEU A 84 4.67 -2.14 -28.18
C LEU A 84 4.37 -0.68 -28.50
N LEU A 85 5.25 0.21 -28.03
CA LEU A 85 5.07 1.66 -28.14
C LEU A 85 5.84 2.23 -29.33
N THR A 86 5.29 3.24 -29.99
CA THR A 86 5.96 3.96 -31.09
C THR A 86 5.81 5.47 -30.94
N GLN A 87 6.71 6.26 -31.53
CA GLN A 87 6.43 7.68 -31.76
C GLN A 87 5.35 7.82 -32.84
N SER A 88 4.72 8.99 -32.91
CA SER A 88 3.66 9.26 -33.90
C SER A 88 4.09 9.06 -35.35
N ASN A 89 5.29 9.49 -35.71
CA ASN A 89 5.79 9.55 -37.10
C ASN A 89 6.98 8.63 -37.39
N LYS A 90 7.47 7.90 -36.38
CA LYS A 90 8.67 7.07 -36.46
C LYS A 90 8.46 5.79 -35.66
N LEU A 91 8.80 4.65 -36.26
CA LEU A 91 8.86 3.38 -35.56
C LEU A 91 10.03 3.44 -34.56
N ASP A 92 9.73 3.26 -33.29
CA ASP A 92 10.76 3.28 -32.25
C ASP A 92 11.77 2.15 -32.45
N THR A 93 13.04 2.41 -32.09
CA THR A 93 14.12 1.44 -32.31
C THR A 93 13.98 0.22 -31.40
N ASN A 94 13.51 0.40 -30.16
CA ASN A 94 13.26 -0.71 -29.24
C ASN A 94 12.11 -1.57 -29.75
N THR A 95 11.03 -0.95 -30.22
CA THR A 95 9.91 -1.66 -30.86
C THR A 95 10.35 -2.41 -32.11
N LEU A 96 11.17 -1.80 -32.98
CA LEU A 96 11.72 -2.47 -34.14
C LEU A 96 12.55 -3.72 -33.75
N ASN A 97 13.36 -3.60 -32.69
CA ASN A 97 14.17 -4.71 -32.19
C ASN A 97 13.30 -5.83 -31.63
N GLU A 98 12.25 -5.49 -30.86
CA GLU A 98 11.31 -6.45 -30.29
C GLU A 98 10.51 -7.18 -31.37
N LEU A 99 10.01 -6.48 -32.40
CA LEU A 99 9.33 -7.11 -33.54
C LEU A 99 10.21 -8.19 -34.21
N LYS A 100 11.51 -7.93 -34.35
CA LYS A 100 12.48 -8.88 -34.91
C LYS A 100 12.80 -10.02 -33.95
N ARG A 101 13.10 -9.70 -32.68
CA ARG A 101 13.45 -10.67 -31.62
C ARG A 101 12.34 -11.71 -31.45
N LEU A 102 11.11 -11.22 -31.36
CA LEU A 102 9.91 -12.03 -31.18
C LEU A 102 9.46 -12.79 -32.43
N LYS A 103 10.01 -12.43 -33.60
CA LYS A 103 9.64 -12.98 -34.92
C LYS A 103 8.16 -12.77 -35.26
N VAL A 104 7.68 -11.56 -35.00
CA VAL A 104 6.28 -11.17 -35.24
C VAL A 104 5.93 -11.31 -36.72
N LYS A 105 4.76 -11.88 -36.99
CA LYS A 105 4.22 -12.06 -38.36
C LYS A 105 3.06 -11.13 -38.66
N ASN A 106 2.30 -10.77 -37.62
CA ASN A 106 1.11 -9.94 -37.72
C ASN A 106 1.16 -8.80 -36.70
N VAL A 107 0.84 -7.60 -37.14
CA VAL A 107 0.75 -6.41 -36.29
C VAL A 107 -0.65 -5.82 -36.38
N PHE A 108 -1.22 -5.54 -35.21
CA PHE A 108 -2.41 -4.70 -35.07
C PHE A 108 -2.00 -3.29 -34.68
N ILE A 109 -2.26 -2.31 -35.53
CA ILE A 109 -2.07 -0.90 -35.20
C ILE A 109 -3.38 -0.38 -34.61
N VAL A 110 -3.37 0.07 -33.36
CA VAL A 110 -4.55 0.69 -32.74
C VAL A 110 -4.37 2.20 -32.73
N GLY A 111 -5.25 2.87 -33.47
CA GLY A 111 -5.27 4.32 -33.62
C GLY A 111 -5.12 4.79 -35.06
N GLY A 112 -5.65 5.98 -35.34
CA GLY A 112 -5.68 6.57 -36.68
C GLY A 112 -4.31 7.05 -37.18
N ASP A 113 -4.26 7.48 -38.44
CA ASP A 113 -3.02 7.96 -39.09
C ASP A 113 -2.41 9.19 -38.39
N PHE A 114 -3.21 9.95 -37.63
CA PHE A 114 -2.72 11.11 -36.88
C PHE A 114 -1.90 10.72 -35.64
N VAL A 115 -2.25 9.62 -34.98
CA VAL A 115 -1.54 9.13 -33.80
C VAL A 115 -0.51 8.07 -34.15
N VAL A 116 -0.73 7.24 -35.17
CA VAL A 116 0.29 6.32 -35.69
C VAL A 116 0.36 6.48 -37.21
N ASN A 117 1.30 7.31 -37.67
CA ASN A 117 1.44 7.70 -39.06
C ASN A 117 1.63 6.50 -39.99
N LYS A 118 1.21 6.64 -41.25
CA LYS A 118 1.48 5.66 -42.31
C LYS A 118 2.96 5.34 -42.48
N SER A 119 3.87 6.26 -42.16
CA SER A 119 5.32 5.99 -42.17
C SER A 119 5.71 4.86 -41.22
N VAL A 120 5.09 4.80 -40.03
CA VAL A 120 5.30 3.72 -39.05
C VAL A 120 4.77 2.40 -39.60
N GLU A 121 3.56 2.41 -40.14
CA GLU A 121 2.95 1.23 -40.78
C GLU A 121 3.79 0.71 -41.96
N GLN A 122 4.30 1.61 -42.81
CA GLN A 122 5.19 1.28 -43.91
C GLN A 122 6.50 0.66 -43.42
N ALA A 123 7.11 1.22 -42.36
CA ALA A 123 8.32 0.67 -41.77
C ALA A 123 8.11 -0.76 -41.26
N ILE A 124 6.95 -1.06 -40.66
CA ILE A 124 6.59 -2.42 -40.22
C ILE A 124 6.37 -3.35 -41.43
N LYS A 125 5.63 -2.91 -42.46
CA LYS A 125 5.44 -3.69 -43.70
C LYS A 125 6.76 -4.02 -44.40
N SER A 126 7.73 -3.11 -44.38
CA SER A 126 9.07 -3.34 -44.95
C SER A 126 9.86 -4.45 -44.25
N LEU A 127 9.46 -4.86 -43.03
CA LEU A 127 10.00 -6.04 -42.35
C LEU A 127 9.36 -7.35 -42.83
N GLY A 128 8.40 -7.30 -43.75
CA GLY A 128 7.62 -8.46 -44.20
C GLY A 128 6.48 -8.85 -43.24
N ILE A 129 6.13 -7.97 -42.30
CA ILE A 129 5.08 -8.19 -41.30
C ILE A 129 3.72 -7.74 -41.87
N GLN A 130 2.69 -8.57 -41.72
CA GLN A 130 1.33 -8.20 -42.09
C GLN A 130 0.77 -7.20 -41.09
N THR A 131 0.13 -6.14 -41.56
CA THR A 131 -0.39 -5.09 -40.67
C THR A 131 -1.90 -4.91 -40.89
N THR A 132 -2.66 -4.88 -39.80
CA THR A 132 -4.07 -4.50 -39.79
C THR A 132 -4.24 -3.30 -38.86
N ARG A 133 -5.00 -2.29 -39.26
CA ARG A 133 -5.26 -1.09 -38.46
C ARG A 133 -6.68 -1.09 -37.93
N TYR A 134 -6.83 -0.86 -36.63
CA TYR A 134 -8.11 -0.61 -35.97
C TYR A 134 -8.15 0.84 -35.52
N SER A 135 -8.96 1.65 -36.19
CA SER A 135 -9.06 3.09 -35.96
C SER A 135 -10.43 3.61 -36.36
N GLY A 136 -10.90 4.63 -35.65
CA GLY A 136 -12.05 5.46 -36.01
C GLY A 136 -11.69 6.93 -36.19
N GLN A 137 -12.70 7.79 -36.29
CA GLN A 137 -12.53 9.25 -36.32
C GLN A 137 -12.02 9.81 -34.97
N ASP A 138 -12.34 9.12 -33.88
CA ASP A 138 -11.96 9.46 -32.52
C ASP A 138 -11.66 8.19 -31.69
N ARG A 139 -11.29 8.40 -30.42
CA ARG A 139 -10.97 7.33 -29.46
C ARG A 139 -12.17 6.42 -29.17
N ASN A 140 -13.39 6.96 -29.23
CA ASN A 140 -14.61 6.21 -28.95
C ASN A 140 -14.90 5.23 -30.08
N GLU A 141 -14.85 5.68 -31.33
CA GLU A 141 -14.99 4.81 -32.50
C GLU A 141 -13.81 3.82 -32.61
N THR A 142 -12.58 4.25 -32.30
CA THR A 142 -11.44 3.32 -32.23
C THR A 142 -11.69 2.20 -31.21
N SER A 143 -12.20 2.53 -30.02
CA SER A 143 -12.55 1.52 -29.00
C SER A 143 -13.62 0.55 -29.49
N VAL A 144 -14.61 1.02 -30.27
CA VAL A 144 -15.63 0.17 -30.90
C VAL A 144 -15.00 -0.76 -31.95
N LYS A 145 -14.07 -0.27 -32.78
CA LYS A 145 -13.35 -1.10 -33.76
C LYS A 145 -12.54 -2.20 -33.10
N VAL A 146 -11.92 -1.91 -31.97
CA VAL A 146 -11.23 -2.92 -31.16
C VAL A 146 -12.24 -3.90 -30.54
N ALA A 147 -13.37 -3.41 -30.03
CA ALA A 147 -14.42 -4.24 -29.45
C ALA A 147 -15.05 -5.23 -30.44
N GLU A 148 -15.24 -4.82 -31.70
CA GLU A 148 -15.69 -5.70 -32.78
C GLU A 148 -14.78 -6.91 -32.98
N GLN A 149 -13.48 -6.78 -32.71
CA GLN A 149 -12.52 -7.86 -32.82
C GLN A 149 -12.52 -8.78 -31.60
N ILE A 150 -12.91 -8.28 -30.42
CA ILE A 150 -12.90 -9.04 -29.16
C ILE A 150 -14.19 -9.87 -29.05
N GLY A 151 -15.34 -9.24 -29.30
CA GLY A 151 -16.68 -9.79 -29.06
C GLY A 151 -17.30 -9.27 -27.76
N THR A 152 -18.61 -9.48 -27.55
CA THR A 152 -19.36 -8.98 -26.39
C THR A 152 -19.98 -10.09 -25.54
N ASP A 153 -19.69 -11.35 -25.84
CA ASP A 153 -20.34 -12.52 -25.23
C ASP A 153 -20.12 -12.61 -23.72
N ASN A 154 -19.01 -12.06 -23.22
CA ASN A 154 -18.67 -12.02 -21.79
C ASN A 154 -19.04 -10.67 -21.13
N GLY A 155 -19.77 -9.81 -21.84
CA GLY A 155 -20.06 -8.44 -21.43
C GLY A 155 -19.01 -7.43 -21.92
N ILE A 156 -19.18 -6.18 -21.50
CA ILE A 156 -18.30 -5.06 -21.84
C ILE A 156 -17.94 -4.24 -20.59
N ILE A 157 -16.85 -3.48 -20.69
CA ILE A 157 -16.46 -2.48 -19.70
C ILE A 157 -16.57 -1.10 -20.36
N VAL A 158 -17.17 -0.13 -19.67
CA VAL A 158 -17.36 1.24 -20.14
C VAL A 158 -16.52 2.16 -19.26
N SER A 159 -15.61 2.89 -19.90
CA SER A 159 -14.74 3.87 -19.26
C SER A 159 -14.97 5.26 -19.85
N ILE A 160 -14.71 6.29 -19.06
CA ILE A 160 -14.60 7.65 -19.55
C ILE A 160 -13.44 7.72 -20.55
N ASP A 161 -13.58 8.58 -21.55
CA ASP A 161 -12.67 8.64 -22.68
C ASP A 161 -11.53 9.65 -22.52
N ASP A 162 -11.62 10.59 -21.56
CA ASP A 162 -10.61 11.62 -21.29
C ASP A 162 -9.74 11.34 -20.06
N ASP A 163 -10.00 10.25 -19.32
CA ASP A 163 -9.19 9.76 -18.21
C ASP A 163 -8.73 8.30 -18.44
N PHE A 164 -7.43 8.06 -18.28
CA PHE A 164 -6.80 6.77 -18.49
C PHE A 164 -6.85 5.86 -17.26
N ILE A 165 -7.03 6.40 -16.06
CA ILE A 165 -6.95 5.66 -14.79
C ILE A 165 -7.94 4.50 -14.78
N PHE A 166 -9.18 4.76 -15.20
CA PHE A 166 -10.24 3.77 -15.22
C PHE A 166 -9.96 2.63 -16.21
N ALA A 167 -9.68 2.96 -17.47
CA ALA A 167 -9.41 1.95 -18.50
C ALA A 167 -8.12 1.14 -18.21
N LEU A 168 -7.09 1.79 -17.67
CA LEU A 168 -5.85 1.12 -17.26
C LEU A 168 -6.09 0.17 -16.08
N SER A 169 -6.79 0.64 -15.04
CA SER A 169 -7.17 -0.19 -13.89
C SER A 169 -8.00 -1.40 -14.32
N ALA A 170 -8.87 -1.19 -15.32
CA ALA A 170 -9.74 -2.22 -15.88
C ALA A 170 -9.05 -3.17 -16.89
N SER A 171 -7.84 -2.85 -17.34
CA SER A 171 -7.20 -3.58 -18.43
C SER A 171 -6.90 -5.05 -18.12
N PRO A 172 -6.39 -5.42 -16.93
CA PRO A 172 -6.10 -6.82 -16.62
C PRO A 172 -7.35 -7.72 -16.68
N MET A 173 -8.45 -7.31 -16.05
CA MET A 173 -9.73 -8.03 -16.07
C MET A 173 -10.39 -7.99 -17.45
N ALA A 174 -10.32 -6.86 -18.18
CA ALA A 174 -10.83 -6.75 -19.54
C ALA A 174 -10.21 -7.83 -20.43
N GLY A 175 -8.87 -7.96 -20.42
CA GLY A 175 -8.21 -9.00 -21.19
C GLY A 175 -8.44 -10.40 -20.64
N LYS A 176 -8.33 -10.61 -19.32
CA LYS A 176 -8.54 -11.93 -18.69
C LYS A 176 -9.90 -12.51 -19.06
N LEU A 177 -10.95 -11.70 -18.96
CA LEU A 177 -12.35 -12.07 -19.21
C LEU A 177 -12.76 -11.92 -20.69
N ASN A 178 -11.87 -11.46 -21.57
CA ASN A 178 -12.17 -11.20 -22.98
C ASN A 178 -13.37 -10.24 -23.14
N MET A 179 -13.37 -9.18 -22.34
CA MET A 179 -14.35 -8.10 -22.37
C MET A 179 -13.70 -6.87 -23.01
N PRO A 180 -14.32 -6.26 -24.04
CA PRO A 180 -13.79 -5.04 -24.62
C PRO A 180 -14.05 -3.84 -23.71
N ILE A 181 -13.11 -2.88 -23.76
CA ILE A 181 -13.27 -1.57 -23.14
C ILE A 181 -13.84 -0.61 -24.18
N ILE A 182 -15.01 -0.06 -23.88
CA ILE A 182 -15.70 0.96 -24.67
C ILE A 182 -15.47 2.32 -24.02
N LEU A 183 -14.97 3.28 -24.78
CA LEU A 183 -14.73 4.64 -24.30
C LEU A 183 -15.91 5.54 -24.64
N VAL A 184 -16.37 6.33 -23.67
CA VAL A 184 -17.45 7.33 -23.86
C VAL A 184 -17.09 8.65 -23.20
N PRO A 185 -17.51 9.81 -23.75
CA PRO A 185 -17.50 11.08 -23.03
C PRO A 185 -18.49 11.08 -21.86
N LYS A 186 -18.27 11.97 -20.90
CA LYS A 186 -19.09 12.09 -19.68
C LYS A 186 -20.58 12.25 -19.95
N ASP A 187 -20.93 13.22 -20.79
CA ASP A 187 -22.31 13.70 -20.99
C ASP A 187 -22.83 13.46 -22.41
N LYS A 188 -22.16 12.60 -23.19
CA LYS A 188 -22.55 12.36 -24.60
C LYS A 188 -22.31 10.92 -24.99
N ILE A 189 -23.34 10.26 -25.53
CA ILE A 189 -23.19 8.96 -26.19
C ILE A 189 -22.75 9.14 -27.65
N PRO A 190 -21.57 8.67 -28.07
CA PRO A 190 -21.14 8.75 -29.47
C PRO A 190 -22.02 7.86 -30.37
N THR A 191 -22.27 8.30 -31.61
CA THR A 191 -23.09 7.54 -32.57
C THR A 191 -22.51 6.16 -32.85
N SER A 192 -21.17 6.05 -32.95
CA SER A 192 -20.46 4.77 -33.14
C SER A 192 -20.76 3.79 -32.00
N VAL A 193 -20.70 4.27 -30.76
CA VAL A 193 -20.99 3.47 -29.55
C VAL A 193 -22.48 3.09 -29.49
N LYS A 194 -23.39 4.03 -29.76
CA LYS A 194 -24.84 3.76 -29.77
C LYS A 194 -25.22 2.67 -30.78
N ASN A 195 -24.65 2.74 -31.98
CA ASN A 195 -24.85 1.74 -33.02
C ASN A 195 -24.28 0.38 -32.62
N PHE A 196 -23.07 0.37 -32.03
CA PHE A 196 -22.45 -0.86 -31.54
C PHE A 196 -23.34 -1.57 -30.51
N ILE A 197 -23.78 -0.87 -29.47
CA ILE A 197 -24.65 -1.43 -28.42
C ILE A 197 -25.94 -1.98 -29.02
N SER A 198 -26.56 -1.24 -29.94
CA SER A 198 -27.84 -1.64 -30.56
C SER A 198 -27.72 -2.88 -31.46
N SER A 199 -26.51 -3.17 -31.95
CA SER A 199 -26.24 -4.27 -32.88
C SER A 199 -25.72 -5.56 -32.22
N LYS A 200 -25.48 -5.54 -30.90
CA LYS A 200 -24.82 -6.63 -30.17
C LYS A 200 -25.66 -7.10 -29.00
N SER A 201 -25.58 -8.40 -28.70
CA SER A 201 -26.04 -8.92 -27.41
C SER A 201 -24.96 -8.62 -26.37
N ILE A 202 -25.34 -7.90 -25.31
CA ILE A 202 -24.44 -7.53 -24.21
C ILE A 202 -25.08 -8.02 -22.91
N PRO A 203 -24.63 -9.16 -22.36
CA PRO A 203 -25.24 -9.75 -21.17
C PRO A 203 -24.95 -8.96 -19.89
N LYS A 204 -23.84 -8.20 -19.86
CA LYS A 204 -23.40 -7.41 -18.71
C LYS A 204 -22.61 -6.18 -19.17
N THR A 205 -22.85 -5.05 -18.53
CA THR A 205 -22.07 -3.81 -18.71
C THR A 205 -21.51 -3.38 -17.36
N TYR A 206 -20.19 -3.32 -17.23
CA TYR A 206 -19.55 -2.68 -16.08
C TYR A 206 -19.18 -1.26 -16.43
N VAL A 207 -19.65 -0.30 -15.64
CA VAL A 207 -19.38 1.13 -15.83
C VAL A 207 -18.41 1.58 -14.75
N LEU A 208 -17.30 2.17 -15.17
CA LEU A 208 -16.25 2.63 -14.27
C LEU A 208 -16.51 4.10 -13.88
N GLY A 209 -16.76 4.33 -12.60
CA GLY A 209 -17.05 5.64 -12.03
C GLY A 209 -18.55 5.92 -11.82
N GLY A 210 -18.81 6.86 -10.91
CA GLY A 210 -20.16 7.35 -10.61
C GLY A 210 -20.72 8.30 -11.67
N SER A 211 -21.90 8.86 -11.42
CA SER A 211 -22.58 9.79 -12.34
C SER A 211 -21.81 11.09 -12.59
N SER A 212 -20.86 11.46 -11.72
CA SER A 212 -19.95 12.59 -11.91
C SER A 212 -18.86 12.32 -12.97
N VAL A 213 -18.54 11.05 -13.23
CA VAL A 213 -17.54 10.60 -14.21
C VAL A 213 -18.22 10.29 -15.55
N ILE A 214 -19.28 9.49 -15.55
CA ILE A 214 -20.10 9.19 -16.73
C ILE A 214 -21.57 9.34 -16.34
N SER A 215 -22.29 10.26 -16.98
CA SER A 215 -23.64 10.63 -16.57
C SER A 215 -24.65 9.49 -16.73
N ASP A 216 -25.72 9.53 -15.93
CA ASP A 216 -26.80 8.54 -16.03
C ASP A 216 -27.53 8.60 -17.37
N GLU A 217 -27.52 9.75 -18.05
CA GLU A 217 -28.03 9.88 -19.42
C GLU A 217 -27.25 8.99 -20.40
N VAL A 218 -25.92 9.04 -20.37
CA VAL A 218 -25.08 8.16 -21.22
C VAL A 218 -25.34 6.70 -20.88
N ILE A 219 -25.33 6.37 -19.59
CA ILE A 219 -25.45 4.98 -19.11
C ILE A 219 -26.83 4.37 -19.36
N SER A 220 -27.90 5.17 -19.44
CA SER A 220 -29.24 4.68 -19.79
C SER A 220 -29.32 4.02 -21.17
N ASN A 221 -28.32 4.22 -22.05
CA ASN A 221 -28.22 3.58 -23.36
C ASN A 221 -27.64 2.15 -23.29
N PHE A 222 -27.05 1.75 -22.17
CA PHE A 222 -26.39 0.44 -22.03
C PHE A 222 -27.29 -0.58 -21.29
N PRO A 223 -27.29 -1.85 -21.72
CA PRO A 223 -28.04 -2.90 -21.03
C PRO A 223 -27.28 -3.46 -19.82
N SER A 224 -28.00 -4.03 -18.85
CA SER A 224 -27.44 -4.83 -17.74
C SER A 224 -26.28 -4.16 -16.98
N VAL A 225 -26.49 -2.91 -16.57
CA VAL A 225 -25.45 -2.06 -15.99
C VAL A 225 -25.15 -2.39 -14.53
N GLU A 226 -23.87 -2.40 -14.19
CA GLU A 226 -23.33 -2.32 -12.83
C GLU A 226 -22.27 -1.23 -12.79
N ARG A 227 -22.41 -0.25 -11.89
CA ARG A 227 -21.41 0.80 -11.68
C ARG A 227 -20.41 0.37 -10.61
N ILE A 228 -19.13 0.54 -10.90
CA ILE A 228 -18.03 0.39 -9.94
C ILE A 228 -17.57 1.80 -9.59
N VAL A 229 -17.71 2.20 -8.33
CA VAL A 229 -17.51 3.59 -7.89
C VAL A 229 -16.53 3.62 -6.72
N GLY A 230 -15.45 4.39 -6.87
CA GLY A 230 -14.61 4.89 -5.79
C GLY A 230 -14.66 6.42 -5.74
N THR A 231 -14.12 7.00 -4.67
CA THR A 231 -14.15 8.45 -4.42
C THR A 231 -12.92 9.18 -4.95
N ASN A 232 -11.80 8.47 -5.13
CA ASN A 232 -10.54 9.03 -5.63
C ASN A 232 -9.82 8.05 -6.57
N THR A 233 -8.70 8.46 -7.17
CA THR A 233 -7.91 7.64 -8.11
C THR A 233 -7.56 6.25 -7.58
N TYR A 234 -7.08 6.17 -6.33
CA TYR A 234 -6.61 4.92 -5.72
C TYR A 234 -7.79 4.04 -5.33
N GLU A 235 -8.83 4.61 -4.71
CA GLU A 235 -10.03 3.84 -4.40
C GLU A 235 -10.72 3.34 -5.66
N ASN A 236 -10.78 4.13 -6.74
CA ASN A 236 -11.32 3.66 -8.03
C ASN A 236 -10.52 2.46 -8.55
N ASN A 237 -9.18 2.50 -8.49
CA ASN A 237 -8.35 1.37 -8.86
C ASN A 237 -8.64 0.12 -8.00
N ILE A 238 -8.71 0.27 -6.68
CA ILE A 238 -9.00 -0.82 -5.75
C ILE A 238 -10.40 -1.40 -5.95
N LYS A 239 -11.44 -0.56 -6.06
CA LYS A 239 -12.83 -1.01 -6.28
C LYS A 239 -12.99 -1.78 -7.58
N ILE A 240 -12.24 -1.40 -8.62
CA ILE A 240 -12.18 -2.14 -9.87
C ILE A 240 -11.53 -3.51 -9.65
N ILE A 241 -10.40 -3.59 -8.95
CA ILE A 241 -9.75 -4.87 -8.65
C ILE A 241 -10.68 -5.77 -7.80
N GLU A 242 -11.29 -5.23 -6.75
CA GLU A 242 -12.22 -5.94 -5.85
C GLU A 242 -13.43 -6.52 -6.58
N ALA A 243 -14.02 -5.75 -7.51
CA ALA A 243 -15.17 -6.20 -8.31
C ALA A 243 -14.88 -7.45 -9.17
N PHE A 244 -13.60 -7.74 -9.43
CA PHE A 244 -13.16 -8.91 -10.21
C PHE A 244 -12.20 -9.81 -9.43
N ALA A 245 -12.11 -9.67 -8.10
CA ALA A 245 -11.12 -10.37 -7.28
C ALA A 245 -11.18 -11.90 -7.44
N ASP A 246 -12.38 -12.47 -7.60
CA ASP A 246 -12.60 -13.91 -7.79
C ASP A 246 -12.13 -14.42 -9.17
N LYS A 247 -11.81 -13.52 -10.11
CA LYS A 247 -11.33 -13.82 -11.46
C LYS A 247 -9.85 -13.53 -11.66
N LEU A 248 -9.20 -12.90 -10.69
CA LEU A 248 -7.81 -12.49 -10.73
C LEU A 248 -6.92 -13.40 -9.87
N ASP A 249 -5.65 -13.48 -10.24
CA ASP A 249 -4.60 -14.00 -9.40
C ASP A 249 -4.04 -12.87 -8.55
N LEU A 250 -4.45 -12.85 -7.28
CA LEU A 250 -4.04 -11.90 -6.24
C LEU A 250 -2.82 -12.37 -5.44
N ASN A 251 -2.09 -13.39 -5.92
CA ASN A 251 -0.79 -13.75 -5.34
C ASN A 251 0.33 -12.82 -5.85
N SER A 252 0.17 -12.21 -7.03
CA SER A 252 1.11 -11.23 -7.56
C SER A 252 0.40 -10.04 -8.18
N ALA A 253 1.06 -8.88 -8.16
CA ALA A 253 0.52 -7.65 -8.75
C ALA A 253 1.58 -6.90 -9.56
N TYR A 254 1.11 -6.13 -10.54
CA TYR A 254 1.90 -5.10 -11.18
C TYR A 254 1.71 -3.79 -10.43
N LEU A 255 2.79 -3.09 -10.09
CA LEU A 255 2.75 -1.76 -9.50
C LEU A 255 3.06 -0.73 -10.58
N ALA A 256 2.23 0.30 -10.69
CA ALA A 256 2.42 1.37 -11.66
C ALA A 256 2.24 2.75 -11.02
N TYR A 257 3.06 3.72 -11.45
CA TYR A 257 2.93 5.09 -10.98
C TYR A 257 1.68 5.75 -11.56
N SER A 258 0.84 6.35 -10.70
CA SER A 258 -0.49 6.85 -11.08
C SER A 258 -0.46 7.98 -12.12
N GLU A 259 0.62 8.77 -12.18
CA GLU A 259 0.72 9.90 -13.13
C GLU A 259 1.54 9.60 -14.39
N LYS A 260 2.21 8.43 -14.48
CA LYS A 260 2.96 8.00 -15.68
C LYS A 260 2.38 6.71 -16.26
N PHE A 261 1.42 6.88 -17.15
CA PHE A 261 0.61 5.81 -17.73
C PHE A 261 1.36 4.93 -18.76
N ALA A 262 2.42 5.42 -19.41
CA ALA A 262 3.00 4.71 -20.56
C ALA A 262 3.65 3.38 -20.15
N ASP A 263 4.31 3.39 -18.99
CA ASP A 263 4.90 2.19 -18.37
C ASP A 263 3.78 1.20 -17.99
N ALA A 264 2.70 1.71 -17.40
CA ALA A 264 1.53 0.90 -17.02
C ALA A 264 0.82 0.28 -18.23
N LEU A 265 0.69 1.02 -19.33
CA LEU A 265 0.09 0.57 -20.58
C LEU A 265 0.86 -0.63 -21.16
N SER A 266 2.20 -0.57 -21.15
CA SER A 266 3.02 -1.70 -21.61
C SER A 266 2.86 -2.94 -20.71
N GLY A 267 2.68 -2.74 -19.41
CA GLY A 267 2.40 -3.81 -18.44
C GLY A 267 0.97 -4.34 -18.46
N SER A 268 0.03 -3.67 -19.14
CA SER A 268 -1.38 -4.09 -19.19
C SER A 268 -1.61 -5.42 -19.92
N ALA A 269 -0.85 -5.68 -20.99
CA ALA A 269 -0.92 -6.94 -21.73
C ALA A 269 -0.44 -8.15 -20.92
N PRO A 270 0.77 -8.15 -20.31
CA PRO A 270 1.19 -9.29 -19.49
C PRO A 270 0.35 -9.42 -18.21
N ALA A 271 -0.10 -8.33 -17.60
CA ALA A 271 -1.04 -8.38 -16.47
C ALA A 271 -2.35 -9.08 -16.85
N ALA A 272 -2.93 -8.76 -18.01
CA ALA A 272 -4.14 -9.41 -18.51
C ALA A 272 -3.94 -10.91 -18.85
N LEU A 273 -2.78 -11.28 -19.38
CA LEU A 273 -2.46 -12.68 -19.70
C LEU A 273 -2.38 -13.54 -18.44
N ASN A 274 -1.64 -13.05 -17.45
CA ASN A 274 -1.44 -13.76 -16.18
C ASN A 274 -2.68 -13.65 -15.28
N GLY A 275 -3.51 -12.64 -15.49
CA GLY A 275 -4.68 -12.34 -14.65
C GLY A 275 -4.30 -11.63 -13.35
N ASN A 276 -3.19 -10.89 -13.34
CA ASN A 276 -2.74 -10.15 -12.17
C ASN A 276 -3.26 -8.71 -12.22
N PRO A 277 -3.64 -8.10 -11.08
CA PRO A 277 -4.05 -6.71 -11.05
C PRO A 277 -2.89 -5.75 -11.36
N ILE A 278 -3.25 -4.54 -11.81
CA ILE A 278 -2.36 -3.37 -11.79
C ILE A 278 -2.82 -2.49 -10.64
N ILE A 279 -1.96 -2.34 -9.63
CA ILE A 279 -2.17 -1.45 -8.50
C ILE A 279 -1.50 -0.11 -8.79
N LEU A 280 -2.26 0.97 -8.71
CA LEU A 280 -1.75 2.33 -8.89
C LEU A 280 -1.14 2.86 -7.59
N VAL A 281 0.04 3.45 -7.69
CA VAL A 281 0.82 3.98 -6.56
C VAL A 281 1.23 5.42 -6.88
N GLY A 282 1.02 6.35 -5.94
CA GLY A 282 1.51 7.73 -6.05
C GLY A 282 2.93 7.89 -5.52
N ASP A 283 3.40 9.13 -5.37
CA ASP A 283 4.70 9.42 -4.73
C ASP A 283 4.80 8.78 -3.35
N LYS A 284 3.67 8.85 -2.62
CA LYS A 284 3.40 8.09 -1.41
C LYS A 284 2.19 7.19 -1.67
N PRO A 285 2.23 5.90 -1.27
CA PRO A 285 1.06 5.05 -1.35
C PRO A 285 -0.09 5.64 -0.51
N SER A 286 -1.30 5.61 -1.06
CA SER A 286 -2.51 6.00 -0.33
C SER A 286 -2.85 4.98 0.75
N ASP A 287 -3.63 5.37 1.76
CA ASP A 287 -4.10 4.46 2.79
C ASP A 287 -4.94 3.33 2.20
N GLU A 288 -5.75 3.62 1.18
CA GLU A 288 -6.54 2.64 0.44
C GLU A 288 -5.65 1.61 -0.27
N THR A 289 -4.59 2.06 -0.94
CA THR A 289 -3.59 1.19 -1.57
C THR A 289 -2.89 0.31 -0.53
N LEU A 290 -2.45 0.91 0.58
CA LEU A 290 -1.75 0.18 1.65
C LEU A 290 -2.66 -0.85 2.31
N ASN A 291 -3.89 -0.47 2.66
CA ASN A 291 -4.86 -1.35 3.28
C ASN A 291 -5.25 -2.49 2.33
N PHE A 292 -5.42 -2.21 1.04
CA PHE A 292 -5.65 -3.25 0.05
C PHE A 292 -4.49 -4.23 0.01
N ILE A 293 -3.25 -3.76 -0.16
CA ILE A 293 -2.08 -4.64 -0.22
C ILE A 293 -1.94 -5.45 1.08
N ARG A 294 -2.15 -4.86 2.27
CA ARG A 294 -2.16 -5.59 3.55
C ARG A 294 -3.23 -6.68 3.62
N SER A 295 -4.43 -6.39 3.10
CA SER A 295 -5.55 -7.34 3.11
C SER A 295 -5.35 -8.54 2.18
N GLN A 296 -4.49 -8.38 1.18
CA GLN A 296 -4.19 -9.39 0.18
C GLN A 296 -2.85 -10.07 0.49
N HIS A 297 -2.77 -11.38 0.28
CA HIS A 297 -1.53 -12.12 0.50
C HIS A 297 -0.63 -12.09 -0.73
N PHE A 298 -0.28 -10.89 -1.21
CA PHE A 298 0.68 -10.76 -2.30
C PHE A 298 2.03 -11.32 -1.86
N SER A 299 2.62 -12.18 -2.71
CA SER A 299 3.98 -12.69 -2.52
C SER A 299 4.96 -12.08 -3.51
N LYS A 300 4.45 -11.44 -4.58
CA LYS A 300 5.28 -10.86 -5.63
C LYS A 300 4.75 -9.56 -6.23
N PHE A 301 5.65 -8.61 -6.47
CA PHE A 301 5.41 -7.42 -7.28
C PHE A 301 6.26 -7.38 -8.56
N LYS A 302 5.65 -6.90 -9.64
CA LYS A 302 6.35 -6.42 -10.82
C LYS A 302 6.17 -4.90 -10.92
N VAL A 303 7.26 -4.15 -10.75
CA VAL A 303 7.21 -2.69 -10.71
C VAL A 303 7.46 -2.15 -12.11
N LEU A 304 6.51 -1.38 -12.64
CA LEU A 304 6.57 -0.81 -13.98
C LEU A 304 7.16 0.61 -13.92
N GLY A 305 8.29 0.80 -14.59
CA GLY A 305 8.97 2.09 -14.69
C GLY A 305 10.08 2.32 -13.65
N GLY A 306 10.84 3.38 -13.87
CA GLY A 306 12.00 3.75 -13.05
C GLY A 306 11.64 4.34 -11.68
N GLU A 307 12.68 4.66 -10.89
CA GLU A 307 12.51 5.21 -9.53
C GLU A 307 11.91 6.63 -9.49
N ALA A 308 11.87 7.33 -10.63
CA ALA A 308 11.19 8.62 -10.76
C ALA A 308 9.65 8.53 -10.81
N GLY A 309 9.08 7.33 -10.66
CA GLY A 309 7.65 7.13 -10.41
C GLY A 309 7.47 6.46 -9.05
N ILE A 310 7.80 5.18 -8.96
CA ILE A 310 7.82 4.46 -7.68
C ILE A 310 9.24 4.43 -7.16
N SER A 311 9.55 5.27 -6.17
CA SER A 311 10.89 5.36 -5.56
C SER A 311 11.31 4.05 -4.90
N LYS A 312 12.61 3.87 -4.66
CA LYS A 312 13.13 2.72 -3.90
C LYS A 312 12.52 2.64 -2.49
N SER A 313 12.45 3.75 -1.76
CA SER A 313 11.86 3.79 -0.42
C SER A 313 10.36 3.47 -0.43
N THR A 314 9.64 3.92 -1.46
CA THR A 314 8.22 3.59 -1.63
C THR A 314 8.04 2.10 -1.86
N LEU A 315 8.90 1.49 -2.69
CA LEU A 315 8.87 0.06 -2.97
C LEU A 315 9.21 -0.76 -1.72
N GLU A 316 10.28 -0.41 -1.00
CA GLU A 316 10.67 -1.07 0.25
C GLU A 316 9.52 -1.03 1.28
N TYR A 317 8.80 0.08 1.36
CA TYR A 317 7.62 0.21 2.22
C TYR A 317 6.46 -0.70 1.79
N LEU A 318 6.28 -0.93 0.48
CA LEU A 318 5.26 -1.84 -0.04
C LEU A 318 5.66 -3.31 0.09
N GLU A 319 6.96 -3.63 0.05
CA GLU A 319 7.49 -4.99 0.18
C GLU A 319 7.38 -5.55 1.62
N ASP A 320 7.46 -4.65 2.60
CA ASP A 320 7.35 -4.96 4.01
C ASP A 320 6.36 -4.00 4.68
N LEU A 321 5.07 -4.26 4.49
CA LEU A 321 4.03 -3.43 5.10
C LEU A 321 3.95 -3.58 6.61
N ASP A 322 4.60 -4.59 7.19
CA ASP A 322 4.79 -4.76 8.63
C ASP A 322 6.11 -4.14 9.12
N ALA A 323 6.99 -3.64 8.22
CA ALA A 323 8.13 -2.83 8.60
C ALA A 323 7.65 -1.59 9.38
N GLY A 324 8.13 -1.45 10.61
CA GLY A 324 7.75 -0.33 11.48
C GLY A 324 6.39 -0.51 12.16
N LYS A 325 5.74 -1.68 12.04
CA LYS A 325 4.60 -2.05 12.90
C LYS A 325 5.02 -2.01 14.36
N ILE A 326 4.24 -1.29 15.15
CA ILE A 326 4.47 -1.16 16.58
C ILE A 326 3.70 -2.25 17.29
N ILE A 327 4.40 -2.98 18.15
CA ILE A 327 3.81 -3.99 19.02
C ILE A 327 3.62 -3.36 20.40
N PHE A 328 2.38 -3.03 20.73
CA PHE A 328 1.98 -2.67 22.08
C PHE A 328 1.59 -3.94 22.83
N LYS A 329 2.24 -4.22 23.96
CA LYS A 329 1.96 -5.43 24.76
C LYS A 329 0.80 -5.26 25.72
N ASP A 330 0.48 -4.02 26.07
CA ASP A 330 -0.65 -3.66 26.92
C ASP A 330 -1.76 -3.06 26.07
N THR A 331 -2.95 -3.67 26.14
CA THR A 331 -4.11 -3.27 25.34
C THR A 331 -4.69 -1.93 25.78
N ASN A 332 -4.58 -1.58 27.07
CA ASN A 332 -5.03 -0.28 27.56
C ASN A 332 -4.08 0.81 27.06
N PHE A 333 -2.77 0.55 27.08
CA PHE A 333 -1.79 1.46 26.50
C PHE A 333 -2.02 1.64 25.00
N GLU A 334 -2.13 0.54 24.25
CA GLU A 334 -2.43 0.59 22.80
C GLU A 334 -3.68 1.42 22.51
N LYS A 335 -4.76 1.19 23.26
CA LYS A 335 -6.02 1.90 23.10
C LYS A 335 -5.83 3.42 23.29
N ASN A 336 -5.12 3.84 24.34
CA ASN A 336 -4.85 5.26 24.57
C ASN A 336 -4.01 5.89 23.44
N ILE A 337 -3.02 5.16 22.91
CA ILE A 337 -2.25 5.64 21.75
C ILE A 337 -3.16 5.79 20.53
N ARG A 338 -4.04 4.82 20.26
CA ARG A 338 -5.00 4.88 19.16
C ARG A 338 -5.94 6.07 19.29
N ASP A 339 -6.49 6.28 20.48
CA ASP A 339 -7.41 7.39 20.76
C ASP A 339 -6.72 8.74 20.51
N GLU A 340 -5.44 8.87 20.87
CA GLU A 340 -4.66 10.10 20.62
C GLU A 340 -4.32 10.28 19.13
N VAL A 341 -3.94 9.20 18.42
CA VAL A 341 -3.72 9.26 16.97
C VAL A 341 -5.01 9.64 16.22
N ASN A 342 -6.16 9.09 16.65
CA ASN A 342 -7.49 9.46 16.14
C ASN A 342 -7.78 10.94 16.36
N ARG A 343 -7.53 11.45 17.58
CA ARG A 343 -7.75 12.87 17.93
C ARG A 343 -6.94 13.83 17.05
N MET A 344 -5.77 13.40 16.57
CA MET A 344 -4.93 14.20 15.66
C MET A 344 -5.41 14.17 14.18
N GLY A 345 -6.45 13.41 13.84
CA GLY A 345 -6.93 13.25 12.47
C GLY A 345 -5.92 12.55 11.55
N LYS A 346 -5.10 11.66 12.12
CA LYS A 346 -4.09 10.86 11.39
C LYS A 346 -4.59 9.48 10.98
N LEU A 347 -5.71 9.10 11.56
CA LEU A 347 -6.52 7.95 11.21
C LEU A 347 -7.76 8.55 10.49
N GLY A 348 -8.05 8.12 9.28
CA GLY A 348 -9.23 8.51 8.50
C GLY A 348 -10.55 8.03 9.13
N ASP A 349 -11.66 8.14 8.38
CA ASP A 349 -13.05 8.03 8.86
C ASP A 349 -13.33 6.86 9.85
N GLU A 350 -14.09 7.17 10.92
CA GLU A 350 -14.08 6.56 12.26
C GLU A 350 -14.50 5.08 12.35
N THR A 351 -14.91 4.45 11.25
CA THR A 351 -15.60 3.14 11.28
C THR A 351 -14.75 1.95 10.84
N TYR A 352 -13.62 2.16 10.16
CA TYR A 352 -12.74 1.07 9.68
C TYR A 352 -11.39 0.95 10.44
N GLU A 353 -11.01 1.94 11.25
CA GLU A 353 -9.61 2.13 11.66
C GLU A 353 -9.22 1.47 12.99
N LEU A 354 -10.20 1.01 13.77
CA LEU A 354 -9.97 0.27 15.03
C LEU A 354 -9.40 -1.15 14.84
N LYS A 355 -9.17 -1.60 13.59
CA LYS A 355 -8.66 -2.96 13.30
C LYS A 355 -7.28 -3.02 12.63
N ARG A 356 -6.70 -1.90 12.18
CA ARG A 356 -5.36 -1.91 11.56
C ARG A 356 -4.26 -1.74 12.60
N SER A 357 -3.09 -2.36 12.40
CA SER A 357 -1.90 -2.14 13.22
C SER A 357 -1.47 -0.66 13.22
N LEU A 358 -0.83 -0.21 14.30
CA LEU A 358 -0.15 1.09 14.36
C LEU A 358 1.27 0.96 13.85
N TYR A 359 1.75 1.98 13.14
CA TYR A 359 3.09 2.07 12.57
C TYR A 359 3.85 3.28 13.12
N LYS A 360 5.18 3.27 12.96
CA LYS A 360 6.04 4.39 13.38
C LYS A 360 5.58 5.72 12.80
N GLU A 361 5.08 5.73 11.58
CA GLU A 361 4.61 6.93 10.88
C GLU A 361 3.34 7.51 11.53
N ASP A 362 2.50 6.67 12.13
CA ASP A 362 1.27 7.08 12.81
C ASP A 362 1.59 7.87 14.10
N VAL A 363 2.69 7.52 14.77
CA VAL A 363 3.00 8.00 16.13
C VAL A 363 4.18 8.98 16.20
N GLN A 364 5.01 9.09 15.16
CA GLN A 364 6.22 9.94 15.18
C GLN A 364 5.96 11.43 15.42
N TYR A 365 4.71 11.88 15.22
CA TYR A 365 4.27 13.26 15.42
C TYR A 365 3.70 13.52 16.82
N MET A 366 3.52 12.48 17.64
CA MET A 366 3.03 12.61 19.01
C MET A 366 4.09 13.30 19.86
N PHE A 367 3.72 14.45 20.43
CA PHE A 367 4.58 15.22 21.34
C PHE A 367 4.13 15.11 22.81
N SER A 368 2.90 14.67 23.06
CA SER A 368 2.36 14.56 24.41
C SER A 368 1.50 13.30 24.56
N ILE A 369 1.68 12.60 25.66
CA ILE A 369 0.79 11.55 26.15
C ILE A 369 0.43 11.86 27.60
N CYS A 370 -0.85 11.85 27.92
CA CYS A 370 -1.35 11.91 29.28
C CYS A 370 -2.43 10.85 29.43
N ILE A 371 -2.14 9.83 30.23
CA ILE A 371 -3.06 8.73 30.50
C ILE A 371 -3.40 8.78 31.97
N LYS A 372 -4.67 9.09 32.25
CA LYS A 372 -5.21 9.04 33.60
C LYS A 372 -5.77 7.65 33.83
N ALA A 373 -4.99 6.80 34.49
CA ALA A 373 -5.43 5.46 34.83
C ALA A 373 -6.49 5.52 35.96
N ASP A 374 -7.61 4.82 35.74
CA ASP A 374 -8.52 4.33 36.77
C ASP A 374 -8.31 2.82 36.96
N ASP A 375 -9.05 2.19 37.87
CA ASP A 375 -8.87 0.76 38.20
C ASP A 375 -9.02 -0.18 36.98
N ASP A 376 -9.79 0.20 35.95
CA ASP A 376 -10.01 -0.60 34.74
C ASP A 376 -9.03 -0.27 33.60
N THR A 377 -8.32 0.86 33.68
CA THR A 377 -7.43 1.38 32.61
C THR A 377 -5.95 1.42 32.98
N LYS A 378 -5.55 0.79 34.09
CA LYS A 378 -4.14 0.69 34.50
C LYS A 378 -3.28 0.08 33.40
N ILE A 379 -2.10 0.67 33.21
CA ILE A 379 -1.09 0.24 32.26
C ILE A 379 0.02 -0.50 33.00
N LYS A 380 0.41 -1.66 32.49
CA LYS A 380 1.50 -2.50 33.03
C LYS A 380 2.74 -2.47 32.17
N ASP A 381 2.54 -2.46 30.85
CA ASP A 381 3.62 -2.59 29.87
C ASP A 381 3.53 -1.45 28.84
N ILE A 382 4.58 -0.67 28.75
CA ILE A 382 4.68 0.48 27.83
C ILE A 382 5.55 0.17 26.61
N THR A 383 5.84 -1.11 26.33
CA THR A 383 6.50 -1.54 25.08
C THR A 383 5.77 -0.96 23.88
N GLY A 384 6.53 -0.46 22.91
CA GLY A 384 6.04 0.27 21.74
C GLY A 384 6.28 1.78 21.85
N ILE A 385 6.37 2.32 23.09
CA ILE A 385 6.61 3.74 23.33
C ILE A 385 7.93 4.26 22.77
N GLU A 386 8.94 3.38 22.59
CA GLU A 386 10.25 3.72 22.00
C GLU A 386 10.13 4.27 20.57
N ASN A 387 9.02 4.01 19.88
CA ASN A 387 8.75 4.51 18.54
C ASN A 387 8.23 5.96 18.54
N LEU A 388 7.81 6.49 19.69
CA LEU A 388 7.30 7.85 19.86
C LEU A 388 8.44 8.85 20.03
N THR A 389 9.35 8.86 19.07
CA THR A 389 10.58 9.67 19.09
C THR A 389 10.36 11.18 19.12
N GLY A 390 9.12 11.63 18.89
CA GLY A 390 8.67 13.02 19.02
C GLY A 390 8.26 13.43 20.43
N LEU A 391 8.16 12.50 21.39
CA LEU A 391 7.52 12.72 22.69
C LEU A 391 8.32 13.70 23.58
N GLU A 392 7.65 14.75 24.03
CA GLU A 392 8.18 15.78 24.93
C GLU A 392 7.53 15.71 26.32
N PHE A 393 6.28 15.27 26.39
CA PHE A 393 5.49 15.16 27.63
C PHE A 393 4.93 13.75 27.75
N LEU A 394 5.25 13.06 28.86
CA LEU A 394 4.69 11.75 29.19
C LEU A 394 4.17 11.76 30.62
N ASP A 395 2.89 11.47 30.77
CA ASP A 395 2.18 11.36 32.04
C ASP A 395 1.45 10.00 32.06
N LEU A 396 1.92 9.13 32.96
CA LEU A 396 1.40 7.77 33.24
C LEU A 396 1.25 7.58 34.75
N GLU A 397 0.75 8.60 35.45
CA GLU A 397 0.54 8.56 36.90
C GLU A 397 -0.44 7.43 37.27
N ASN A 398 -0.25 6.85 38.47
CA ASN A 398 -1.15 5.86 39.09
C ASN A 398 -1.44 4.62 38.22
N SER A 399 -0.41 4.15 37.50
CA SER A 399 -0.45 2.92 36.71
C SER A 399 0.29 1.76 37.40
N GLU A 400 0.40 0.60 36.76
CA GLU A 400 1.13 -0.57 37.27
C GLU A 400 2.44 -0.79 36.51
N VAL A 401 3.06 0.28 35.99
CA VAL A 401 4.30 0.19 35.21
C VAL A 401 5.45 -0.15 36.14
N SER A 402 6.21 -1.19 35.79
CA SER A 402 7.44 -1.58 36.52
C SER A 402 8.70 -1.48 35.68
N ASP A 403 8.60 -1.68 34.36
CA ASP A 403 9.70 -1.64 33.41
C ASP A 403 9.58 -0.41 32.51
N ILE A 404 10.57 0.47 32.59
CA ILE A 404 10.67 1.69 31.77
C ILE A 404 11.84 1.66 30.79
N SER A 405 12.42 0.48 30.54
CA SER A 405 13.58 0.31 29.66
C SER A 405 13.36 0.81 28.23
N CYS A 406 12.12 0.77 27.73
CA CYS A 406 11.70 1.30 26.43
C CYS A 406 11.68 2.84 26.35
N LEU A 407 11.83 3.57 27.47
CA LEU A 407 12.01 5.02 27.42
C LEU A 407 13.41 5.45 26.93
N ARG A 408 14.35 4.49 26.81
CA ARG A 408 15.71 4.77 26.31
C ARG A 408 15.64 5.43 24.93
N GLY A 409 16.36 6.54 24.77
CA GLY A 409 16.47 7.24 23.50
C GLY A 409 15.32 8.21 23.18
N LEU A 410 14.29 8.33 24.04
CA LEU A 410 13.25 9.38 23.94
C LEU A 410 13.80 10.74 24.39
N ASN A 411 14.90 11.16 23.78
CA ASN A 411 15.74 12.27 24.20
C ASN A 411 15.06 13.65 24.08
N LYS A 412 13.86 13.71 23.53
CA LYS A 412 13.03 14.92 23.49
C LYS A 412 12.19 15.12 24.74
N LEU A 413 12.08 14.13 25.63
CA LEU A 413 11.32 14.26 26.87
C LEU A 413 11.81 15.45 27.72
N ILE A 414 10.86 16.31 28.06
CA ILE A 414 11.01 17.50 28.91
C ILE A 414 10.32 17.26 30.26
N LEU A 415 9.15 16.64 30.23
CA LEU A 415 8.34 16.34 31.41
C LEU A 415 7.98 14.86 31.41
N LEU A 416 8.29 14.19 32.51
CA LEU A 416 8.01 12.77 32.72
C LEU A 416 7.37 12.57 34.09
N LYS A 417 6.14 12.08 34.11
CA LYS A 417 5.42 11.75 35.35
C LYS A 417 5.05 10.29 35.38
N LEU A 418 5.54 9.63 36.42
CA LEU A 418 5.43 8.20 36.66
C LEU A 418 5.11 7.94 38.14
N ASP A 419 4.46 8.88 38.84
CA ASP A 419 4.11 8.64 40.23
C ASP A 419 3.10 7.50 40.40
N GLY A 420 3.14 6.84 41.55
CA GLY A 420 2.19 5.79 41.89
C GLY A 420 2.31 4.54 41.02
N ASN A 421 3.54 4.17 40.63
CA ASN A 421 3.86 3.00 39.82
C ASN A 421 4.69 1.95 40.62
N GLN A 422 5.24 0.94 39.94
CA GLN A 422 6.01 -0.17 40.54
C GLN A 422 7.49 -0.17 40.11
N ILE A 423 8.04 1.00 39.79
CA ILE A 423 9.37 1.15 39.21
C ILE A 423 10.44 0.97 40.28
N ASN A 424 11.48 0.20 39.98
CA ASN A 424 12.67 0.07 40.83
C ASN A 424 13.98 0.36 40.08
N ASP A 425 14.04 0.10 38.77
CA ASP A 425 15.17 0.40 37.90
C ASP A 425 14.87 1.63 37.03
N ILE A 426 15.65 2.68 37.23
CA ILE A 426 15.57 3.94 36.47
C ILE A 426 16.73 4.12 35.48
N SER A 427 17.48 3.06 35.16
CA SER A 427 18.61 3.09 34.23
C SER A 427 18.28 3.65 32.85
N ALA A 428 17.02 3.50 32.41
CA ALA A 428 16.52 4.05 31.16
C ALA A 428 16.61 5.58 31.06
N LEU A 429 16.60 6.28 32.19
CA LEU A 429 16.57 7.75 32.24
C LEU A 429 17.94 8.39 31.97
N LYS A 430 19.02 7.62 32.01
CA LYS A 430 20.42 8.12 32.00
C LYS A 430 20.72 9.12 30.87
N GLU A 431 20.14 8.92 29.70
CA GLU A 431 20.41 9.73 28.49
C GLU A 431 19.34 10.79 28.19
N LEU A 432 18.27 10.85 29.01
CA LEU A 432 17.15 11.80 28.87
C LEU A 432 17.53 13.19 29.39
N SER A 433 18.64 13.73 28.89
CA SER A 433 19.29 14.97 29.33
C SER A 433 18.47 16.25 29.10
N ASN A 434 17.32 16.17 28.44
CA ASN A 434 16.40 17.29 28.23
C ASN A 434 15.31 17.40 29.31
N LEU A 435 15.20 16.40 30.20
CA LEU A 435 14.24 16.43 31.31
C LEU A 435 14.44 17.67 32.20
N ARG A 436 13.32 18.33 32.48
CA ARG A 436 13.21 19.49 33.37
C ARG A 436 12.32 19.18 34.58
N GLU A 437 11.27 18.41 34.36
CA GLU A 437 10.33 17.98 35.40
C GLU A 437 10.24 16.46 35.39
N LEU A 438 10.46 15.86 36.55
CA LEU A 438 10.43 14.41 36.74
C LEU A 438 9.69 14.08 38.05
N ASP A 439 8.55 13.41 37.94
CA ASP A 439 7.84 12.84 39.08
C ASP A 439 7.99 11.32 39.07
N LEU A 440 8.65 10.79 40.11
CA LEU A 440 8.86 9.37 40.36
C LEU A 440 8.35 8.98 41.76
N SER A 441 7.50 9.82 42.38
CA SER A 441 7.01 9.56 43.72
C SER A 441 6.18 8.28 43.81
N ASN A 442 6.09 7.69 45.01
CA ASN A 442 5.34 6.46 45.27
C ASN A 442 5.72 5.29 44.34
N ASN A 443 7.03 5.00 44.27
CA ASN A 443 7.61 3.87 43.53
C ASN A 443 8.49 3.02 44.48
N GLN A 444 9.32 2.13 43.93
CA GLN A 444 10.19 1.20 44.67
C GLN A 444 11.68 1.48 44.41
N ILE A 445 12.04 2.75 44.16
CA ILE A 445 13.39 3.16 43.77
C ILE A 445 14.29 3.30 45.01
N SER A 446 15.40 2.59 45.03
CA SER A 446 16.46 2.80 46.03
C SER A 446 17.69 3.48 45.44
N ASP A 447 18.12 3.08 44.23
CA ASP A 447 19.30 3.63 43.55
C ASP A 447 18.94 4.82 42.65
N VAL A 448 19.39 6.01 43.05
CA VAL A 448 19.18 7.27 42.31
C VAL A 448 20.43 7.79 41.60
N SER A 449 21.47 6.95 41.46
CA SER A 449 22.76 7.35 40.90
C SER A 449 22.66 7.91 39.49
N VAL A 450 21.73 7.40 38.67
CA VAL A 450 21.49 7.81 37.28
C VAL A 450 20.98 9.24 37.15
N LEU A 451 20.29 9.77 38.17
CA LEU A 451 19.68 11.10 38.15
C LEU A 451 20.73 12.22 38.22
N LYS A 452 21.94 11.93 38.72
CA LYS A 452 23.03 12.91 38.84
C LYS A 452 23.47 13.50 37.50
N GLY A 453 23.25 12.78 36.40
CA GLY A 453 23.57 13.24 35.04
C GLY A 453 22.51 14.17 34.43
N LEU A 454 21.32 14.26 35.03
CA LEU A 454 20.17 15.02 34.49
C LEU A 454 20.21 16.48 34.97
N THR A 455 21.26 17.19 34.58
CA THR A 455 21.59 18.53 35.08
C THR A 455 20.61 19.64 34.68
N LYS A 456 19.66 19.36 33.77
CA LYS A 456 18.59 20.28 33.37
C LYS A 456 17.33 20.19 34.24
N LEU A 457 17.26 19.23 35.17
CA LEU A 457 16.13 19.09 36.10
C LEU A 457 15.99 20.35 36.96
N THR A 458 14.78 20.92 36.96
CA THR A 458 14.38 22.03 37.84
C THR A 458 13.40 21.55 38.92
N GLN A 459 12.63 20.50 38.65
CA GLN A 459 11.72 19.86 39.60
C GLN A 459 11.92 18.34 39.59
N LEU A 460 12.10 17.75 40.76
CA LEU A 460 12.25 16.30 40.95
C LEU A 460 11.46 15.86 42.20
N ASN A 461 10.48 14.99 42.01
CA ASN A 461 9.72 14.41 43.10
C ASN A 461 10.06 12.92 43.25
N LEU A 462 10.58 12.55 44.41
CA LEU A 462 10.97 11.18 44.79
C LEU A 462 10.25 10.71 46.06
N ALA A 463 9.23 11.45 46.51
CA ALA A 463 8.49 11.14 47.73
C ALA A 463 8.01 9.68 47.76
N GLY A 464 8.06 9.01 48.92
CA GLY A 464 7.53 7.65 49.04
C GLY A 464 8.36 6.56 48.38
N ASN A 465 9.64 6.81 48.08
CA ASN A 465 10.60 5.79 47.63
C ASN A 465 11.57 5.35 48.75
N PRO A 466 12.06 4.10 48.75
CA PRO A 466 13.00 3.57 49.75
C PRO A 466 14.47 4.04 49.54
N ILE A 467 14.69 5.35 49.42
CA ILE A 467 16.01 5.95 49.18
C ILE A 467 16.75 6.18 50.50
N SER A 468 18.02 5.76 50.57
CA SER A 468 18.86 5.97 51.75
C SER A 468 19.24 7.44 51.94
N ASP A 469 19.40 7.91 53.19
CA ASP A 469 19.76 9.32 53.45
C ASP A 469 21.11 9.71 52.83
N GLU A 470 22.04 8.77 52.71
CA GLU A 470 23.32 8.97 52.03
C GLU A 470 23.12 9.30 50.53
N GLU A 471 22.21 8.59 49.85
CA GLU A 471 21.90 8.83 48.45
C GLU A 471 21.16 10.16 48.26
N LYS A 472 20.24 10.51 49.17
CA LYS A 472 19.56 11.81 49.16
C LYS A 472 20.56 12.96 49.20
N GLU A 473 21.53 12.91 50.11
CA GLU A 473 22.56 13.96 50.23
C GLU A 473 23.51 14.00 49.03
N LYS A 474 23.88 12.84 48.46
CA LYS A 474 24.67 12.78 47.22
C LYS A 474 23.91 13.40 46.05
N LEU A 475 22.61 13.17 45.95
CA LEU A 475 21.78 13.67 44.86
C LEU A 475 21.56 15.19 44.96
N LYS A 476 21.25 15.71 46.15
CA LYS A 476 21.14 17.17 46.39
C LYS A 476 22.41 17.92 45.98
N LYS A 477 23.59 17.35 46.30
CA LYS A 477 24.88 17.94 45.90
C LYS A 477 25.11 17.90 44.39
N ALA A 478 24.63 16.86 43.71
CA ALA A 478 24.79 16.71 42.27
C ALA A 478 23.84 17.62 41.46
N LEU A 479 22.66 17.94 42.01
CA LEU A 479 21.62 18.75 41.37
C LEU A 479 21.26 19.99 42.21
N PRO A 480 22.20 20.93 42.45
CA PRO A 480 21.99 22.05 43.38
C PRO A 480 20.92 23.06 42.94
N ASN A 481 20.54 23.07 41.67
CA ASN A 481 19.53 23.97 41.10
C ASN A 481 18.16 23.31 40.88
N CYS A 482 18.02 22.04 41.30
CA CYS A 482 16.79 21.28 41.20
C CYS A 482 16.03 21.35 42.54
N ASN A 483 14.73 21.59 42.50
CA ASN A 483 13.87 21.43 43.67
C ASN A 483 13.54 19.94 43.85
N ILE A 484 14.13 19.31 44.87
CA ILE A 484 14.01 17.87 45.12
C ILE A 484 13.12 17.61 46.34
N THR A 485 12.06 16.82 46.16
CA THR A 485 11.17 16.34 47.22
C THR A 485 11.45 14.85 47.49
N PHE A 486 11.54 14.44 48.77
CA PHE A 486 11.85 13.08 49.22
C PHE A 486 10.80 12.51 50.15
#